data_AF-A0A0J8B7J0-F1
#
_entry.id   AF-A0A0J8B7J0-F1
#
_cell.length_a   1.000
_cell.length_b   1.000
_cell.length_c   1.000
_cell.angle_alpha   90.00
_cell.angle_beta   90.00
_cell.angle_gamma   90.00
#
_symmetry.space_group_name_H-M   'P 1'
#
loop_
_entity.id
_entity.type
_entity.pdbx_description
1 polymer ?
#
loop_
_entity_poly.entity_id
_entity_poly.type
_entity_poly.pdbx_seq_one_letter_code
_entity_poly.pdbx_strand_id
1 'polypeptide(L)' 'MLELLLVQGRLLKKVLDSIKDLVTDANFDCSVTGFSLQAIDV' A
#
# COMPACT_ATOMS: atom_id res chain seq x y z
N MET A 1 8.68 -11.62 -6.73
CA MET A 1 9.71 -10.55 -6.80
C MET A 1 9.05 -9.39 -7.52
N LEU A 2 8.84 -8.27 -6.83
CA LEU A 2 8.13 -7.12 -7.36
C LEU A 2 9.04 -5.90 -7.20
N GLU A 3 9.45 -5.32 -8.32
CA GLU A 3 10.31 -4.14 -8.34
C GLU A 3 9.50 -2.95 -8.89
N LEU A 4 9.27 -1.96 -8.03
CA LEU A 4 8.56 -0.74 -8.38
C LEU A 4 9.44 0.47 -8.06
N LEU A 5 9.57 1.38 -9.02
CA LEU A 5 10.34 2.60 -8.88
C LEU A 5 9.40 3.75 -8.50
N LEU A 6 9.29 3.99 -7.19
CA LEU A 6 8.44 5.05 -6.64
C LEU A 6 9.10 6.42 -6.81
N VAL A 7 8.58 7.22 -7.75
CA VAL A 7 9.01 8.63 -7.96
C VAL A 7 8.76 9.48 -6.70
N GLN A 8 7.73 9.16 -5.92
CA GLN A 8 7.36 9.87 -4.68
C GLN A 8 7.14 8.92 -3.50
N GLY A 9 8.20 8.25 -3.03
CA GLY A 9 8.13 7.35 -1.87
C GLY A 9 7.62 8.01 -0.58
N ARG A 10 7.79 9.34 -0.43
CA ARG A 10 7.26 10.09 0.72
C ARG A 10 5.73 10.13 0.76
N LEU A 11 5.07 10.11 -0.41
CA LEU A 11 3.61 10.09 -0.48
C LEU A 11 3.08 8.76 0.03
N LEU A 12 3.66 7.65 -0.44
CA LEU A 12 3.31 6.31 0.02
C LEU A 12 3.51 6.17 1.54
N LYS A 13 4.62 6.70 2.08
CA LYS A 13 4.86 6.69 3.53
C LYS A 13 3.78 7.41 4.33
N LYS A 14 3.34 8.60 3.88
CA LYS A 14 2.25 9.33 4.56
C LYS A 14 0.93 8.57 4.52
N VAL A 15 0.62 7.95 3.37
CA VAL A 15 -0.58 7.13 3.22
C VAL A 15 -0.51 5.93 4.18
N LEU A 16 0.62 5.23 4.21
CA LEU A 16 0.86 4.09 5.11
C LEU A 16 0.75 4.50 6.58
N ASP A 17 1.35 5.63 6.95
CA ASP A 17 1.25 6.19 8.31
C ASP A 17 -0.19 6.58 8.69
N SER A 18 -1.07 6.88 7.72
CA SER A 18 -2.47 7.24 7.98
C SER A 18 -3.39 6.02 8.10
N ILE A 19 -3.05 4.90 7.47
CA ILE A 19 -3.87 3.67 7.47
C ILE A 19 -3.38 2.63 8.47
N LYS A 20 -2.11 2.66 8.89
CA LYS A 20 -1.54 1.68 9.84
C LYS A 20 -2.25 1.65 11.19
N ASP A 21 -2.84 2.78 11.61
CA ASP A 21 -3.57 2.90 12.87
C ASP A 21 -5.03 2.42 12.72
N LEU A 22 -5.45 2.15 11.48
CA LEU A 22 -6.82 1.78 11.12
C LEU A 22 -6.93 0.31 10.67
N VAL A 23 -5.84 -0.28 10.18
CA VAL A 23 -5.85 -1.63 9.58
C VAL A 23 -4.68 -2.44 10.13
N THR A 24 -4.97 -3.60 10.70
CA THR A 24 -3.97 -4.53 11.25
C THR A 24 -3.28 -5.34 10.16
N ASP A 25 -4.05 -5.79 9.15
CA ASP A 25 -3.57 -6.57 8.02
C ASP A 25 -4.03 -5.95 6.69
N ALA A 26 -3.06 -5.57 5.88
CA ALA A 26 -3.29 -5.04 4.54
C ALA A 26 -2.40 -5.75 3.52
N ASN A 27 -2.98 -6.12 2.38
CA ASN A 27 -2.28 -6.80 1.31
C ASN A 27 -2.15 -5.87 0.10
N PHE A 28 -0.94 -5.76 -0.44
CA PHE A 28 -0.69 -5.02 -1.67
C PHE A 28 -0.85 -5.93 -2.87
N ASP A 29 -1.92 -5.73 -3.64
CA ASP A 29 -2.15 -6.39 -4.90
C ASP A 29 -1.55 -5.56 -6.04
N CYS A 30 -0.58 -6.17 -6.74
CA CYS A 30 0.11 -5.54 -7.85
C CYS A 30 -0.24 -6.31 -9.12
N SER A 31 -1.03 -5.68 -9.96
CA SER A 31 -1.48 -6.22 -11.24
C SER A 31 -0.92 -5.39 -12.39
N VAL A 32 -1.06 -5.89 -13.61
CA VAL A 32 -0.69 -5.16 -14.84
C VAL A 32 -1.46 -3.84 -14.98
N THR A 33 -2.63 -3.75 -14.34
CA THR A 33 -3.51 -2.58 -14.32
C THR A 33 -3.18 -1.58 -13.22
N GLY A 34 -2.35 -1.95 -12.23
CA GLY A 34 -1.92 -1.00 -11.19
C GLY A 34 -1.58 -1.63 -9.84
N PHE A 35 -1.42 -0.74 -8.86
CA PHE A 35 -1.05 -1.02 -7.48
C PHE A 35 -2.25 -0.71 -6.56
N SER A 36 -2.86 -1.73 -5.98
CA SER A 36 -3.99 -1.61 -5.06
C SER A 36 -3.65 -2.15 -3.69
N LEU A 37 -4.18 -1.52 -2.64
CA LEU A 37 -4.11 -2.01 -1.28
C LEU A 37 -5.50 -2.48 -0.85
N GLN A 38 -5.59 -3.73 -0.44
CA GLN A 38 -6.79 -4.28 0.19
C GLN A 38 -6.53 -4.45 1.67
N ALA A 39 -7.51 -4.06 2.47
CA ALA A 39 -7.48 -4.11 3.92
C ALA A 39 -8.71 -4.88 4.40
N ILE A 40 -8.54 -5.72 5.42
CA ILE A 40 -9.65 -6.33 6.13
C ILE A 40 -9.66 -5.77 7.55
N ASP A 41 -10.78 -5.21 7.96
CA ASP A 41 -11.02 -4.85 9.36
C ASP A 41 -11.39 -6.13 10.12
N VAL A 42 -11.00 -6.22 11.39
CA VAL A 42 -11.15 -7.46 12.18
C VAL A 42 -12.59 -7.66 12.64
#